data_AF-A0A966SFN7-F1
#
_entry.id   AF-A0A966SFN7-F1
#
_cell.length_a   1.000
_cell.length_b   1.000
_cell.length_c   1.000
_cell.angle_alpha   90.00
_cell.angle_beta   90.00
_cell.angle_gamma   90.00
#
_symmetry.space_group_name_H-M   'P 1'
#
loop_
_entity.id
_entity.type
_entity.pdbx_description
1 polymer ?
#
loop_
_entity_poly.entity_id
_entity_poly.type
_entity_poly.pdbx_seq_one_letter_code
_entity_poly.pdbx_strand_id
1 'polypeptide(L)'
;YKWALDEISGFDPIYRKAGDDVDVCWRLQQRGYQIGFSPAGFVWHYRRATVRAYLKQQRGYGEAEALLVRKHPEYFNDIGSSIWHGRIYTTAKIGVVTRSPIIYHGVFGSAFFQSIYAPSPSMFLMLITSLEWHVLVTLPLLTLGIAGAGVKFPLLLPLGIASALASLTLCVIAGRQAEIPAAKRTFWSRPLVAWLFLVQPIVRGWARYSERLMLQQTPLSAHETLDTLDLKRRRDERFELAGYWADYPLDRMEFLGAILRELDKQGWQNKTDNGWSEFDVEIYGSRWCHLRLITATEHHQGGKQMVRCRMNTGWSLLGRMTFWAAFGLVLMISTTVGMVFPWLNLIWIVPVWLGWLLQTQQRDFRRILTVLLDEVAAKFHLTKVERKEP
;
A
#
# COMPACT_ATOMS: atom_id res chain seq x y z
N TYR A 1 -26.77 8.37 18.16
CA TYR A 1 -25.33 8.69 18.20
C TYR A 1 -24.90 9.64 17.07
N LYS A 2 -25.68 10.69 16.76
CA LYS A 2 -25.30 11.66 15.69
C LYS A 2 -24.04 12.43 16.06
N TRP A 3 -23.90 12.80 17.34
CA TRP A 3 -22.75 13.51 17.90
C TRP A 3 -21.40 12.89 17.51
N ALA A 4 -21.29 11.56 17.47
CA ALA A 4 -20.05 10.87 17.09
C ALA A 4 -19.66 11.12 15.62
N LEU A 5 -20.64 11.26 14.72
CA LEU A 5 -20.40 11.66 13.34
C LEU A 5 -20.03 13.14 13.24
N ASP A 6 -20.68 14.00 14.02
CA ASP A 6 -20.41 15.44 14.01
C ASP A 6 -18.95 15.71 14.47
N GLU A 7 -18.45 14.95 15.44
CA GLU A 7 -17.05 15.07 15.88
C GLU A 7 -16.04 14.75 14.79
N ILE A 8 -16.31 13.80 13.90
CA ILE A 8 -15.43 13.48 12.77
C ILE A 8 -15.70 14.36 11.55
N SER A 9 -16.59 15.37 11.66
CA SER A 9 -17.05 16.20 10.53
C SER A 9 -17.83 15.43 9.46
N GLY A 10 -18.50 14.35 9.84
CA GLY A 10 -19.36 13.57 8.96
C GLY A 10 -18.62 12.82 7.84
N PHE A 11 -19.27 12.68 6.69
CA PHE A 11 -18.71 12.01 5.50
C PHE A 11 -17.79 12.96 4.73
N ASP A 12 -16.67 12.43 4.25
CA ASP A 12 -15.73 13.19 3.45
C ASP A 12 -16.21 13.27 1.98
N PRO A 13 -16.45 14.48 1.43
CA PRO A 13 -17.02 14.67 0.10
C PRO A 13 -16.10 14.21 -1.05
N ILE A 14 -14.84 13.83 -0.76
CA ILE A 14 -13.94 13.22 -1.76
C ILE A 14 -14.48 11.86 -2.24
N TYR A 15 -15.17 11.11 -1.37
CA TYR A 15 -15.74 9.81 -1.70
C TYR A 15 -17.10 9.98 -2.38
N ARG A 16 -17.08 10.02 -3.72
CA ARG A 16 -18.31 10.17 -4.52
C ARG A 16 -18.92 8.86 -5.02
N LYS A 17 -18.21 7.75 -4.87
CA LYS A 17 -18.58 6.46 -5.49
C LYS A 17 -18.63 5.31 -4.48
N ALA A 18 -17.60 5.17 -3.65
CA ALA A 18 -17.46 4.15 -2.61
C ALA A 18 -16.36 4.55 -1.61
N GLY A 19 -16.28 3.84 -0.48
CA GLY A 19 -15.22 3.98 0.53
C GLY A 19 -15.53 5.01 1.62
N ASP A 20 -16.62 5.76 1.47
CA ASP A 20 -17.15 6.72 2.43
C ASP A 20 -17.55 6.04 3.75
N ASP A 21 -18.15 4.85 3.66
CA ASP A 21 -18.50 3.99 4.79
C ASP A 21 -17.27 3.50 5.55
N VAL A 22 -16.26 3.00 4.84
CA VAL A 22 -15.00 2.52 5.41
C VAL A 22 -14.23 3.65 6.09
N ASP A 23 -14.12 4.80 5.44
CA ASP A 23 -13.46 6.00 5.96
C ASP A 23 -14.10 6.50 7.26
N VAL A 24 -15.43 6.58 7.29
CA VAL A 24 -16.18 6.95 8.50
C VAL A 24 -15.93 5.95 9.63
N CYS A 25 -15.99 4.65 9.33
CA CYS A 25 -15.75 3.60 10.32
C CYS A 25 -14.35 3.71 10.93
N TRP A 26 -13.32 3.88 10.10
CA TRP A 26 -11.95 4.00 10.58
C TRP A 26 -11.72 5.28 11.38
N ARG A 27 -12.24 6.43 10.94
CA ARG A 27 -12.14 7.69 11.73
C ARG A 27 -12.81 7.59 13.09
N LEU A 28 -13.95 6.90 13.19
CA LEU A 28 -14.59 6.63 14.49
C LEU A 28 -13.71 5.72 15.36
N GLN A 29 -13.15 4.66 14.80
CA GLN A 29 -12.27 3.74 15.54
C GLN A 29 -10.97 4.42 16.01
N GLN A 30 -10.36 5.27 15.18
CA GLN A 30 -9.17 6.06 15.52
C GLN A 30 -9.45 7.04 16.68
N ARG A 31 -10.71 7.48 16.85
CA ARG A 31 -11.17 8.29 17.99
C ARG A 31 -11.47 7.47 19.26
N GLY A 32 -11.26 6.15 19.22
CA GLY A 32 -11.56 5.24 20.33
C GLY A 32 -13.01 4.76 20.39
N TYR A 33 -13.85 5.11 19.40
CA TYR A 33 -15.22 4.59 19.33
C TYR A 33 -15.24 3.13 18.88
N GLN A 34 -16.31 2.44 19.26
CA GLN A 34 -16.53 1.04 18.90
C GLN A 34 -17.66 0.91 17.89
N ILE A 35 -17.48 0.00 16.94
CA ILE A 35 -18.50 -0.36 15.95
C ILE A 35 -19.09 -1.70 16.36
N GLY A 36 -20.39 -1.71 16.68
CA GLY A 36 -21.13 -2.91 17.08
C GLY A 36 -21.82 -3.59 15.90
N PHE A 37 -21.87 -4.92 15.93
CA PHE A 37 -22.70 -5.73 15.04
C PHE A 37 -23.96 -6.20 15.76
N SER A 38 -25.14 -5.96 15.19
CA SER A 38 -26.42 -6.44 15.73
C SER A 38 -26.99 -7.55 14.84
N PRO A 39 -26.97 -8.83 15.26
CA PRO A 39 -27.49 -9.94 14.46
C PRO A 39 -28.99 -9.84 14.14
N ALA A 40 -29.76 -9.17 15.01
CA ALA A 40 -31.20 -8.95 14.82
C ALA A 40 -31.51 -7.78 13.87
N GLY A 41 -30.53 -6.90 13.60
CA GLY A 41 -30.68 -5.80 12.67
C GLY A 41 -30.44 -6.28 11.23
N PHE A 42 -31.51 -6.55 10.49
CA PHE A 42 -31.42 -6.94 9.08
C PHE A 42 -32.13 -5.93 8.17
N VAL A 43 -31.61 -5.80 6.96
CA VAL A 43 -32.19 -4.97 5.90
C VAL A 43 -32.19 -5.75 4.59
N TRP A 44 -33.23 -5.55 3.79
CA TRP A 44 -33.32 -6.12 2.45
C TRP A 44 -32.65 -5.18 1.46
N HIS A 45 -31.63 -5.68 0.74
CA HIS A 45 -30.92 -4.89 -0.27
C HIS A 45 -30.95 -5.59 -1.63
N TYR A 46 -31.43 -4.89 -2.65
CA TYR A 46 -31.39 -5.36 -4.03
C TYR A 46 -29.95 -5.34 -4.56
N ARG A 47 -29.39 -6.52 -4.84
CA ARG A 47 -28.06 -6.62 -5.44
C ARG A 47 -28.11 -6.22 -6.92
N ARG A 48 -26.98 -5.72 -7.41
CA ARG A 48 -26.80 -5.40 -8.83
C ARG A 48 -26.95 -6.67 -9.66
N ALA A 49 -27.90 -6.66 -10.61
CA ALA A 49 -28.30 -7.85 -11.36
C ALA A 49 -27.52 -8.06 -12.67
N THR A 50 -26.66 -7.11 -13.08
CA THR A 50 -25.96 -7.17 -14.37
C THR A 50 -24.44 -7.20 -14.20
N VAL A 51 -23.77 -7.89 -15.13
CA VAL A 51 -22.29 -7.95 -15.21
C VAL A 51 -21.70 -6.54 -15.28
N ARG A 52 -22.27 -5.67 -16.12
CA ARG A 52 -21.80 -4.28 -16.26
C ARG A 52 -21.89 -3.51 -14.95
N ALA A 53 -23.00 -3.63 -14.22
CA ALA A 53 -23.17 -2.95 -12.94
C ALA A 53 -22.21 -3.51 -11.87
N TYR A 54 -21.98 -4.82 -11.86
CA TYR A 54 -20.99 -5.45 -11.00
C TYR A 54 -19.57 -4.95 -11.29
N LEU A 55 -19.12 -4.96 -12.54
CA LEU A 55 -17.77 -4.49 -12.89
C LEU A 55 -17.61 -2.98 -12.63
N LYS A 56 -18.66 -2.18 -12.82
CA LYS A 56 -18.67 -0.76 -12.42
C LYS A 56 -18.48 -0.59 -10.92
N GLN A 57 -19.09 -1.44 -10.10
CA GLN A 57 -18.88 -1.45 -8.65
C GLN A 57 -17.44 -1.82 -8.29
N GLN A 58 -16.88 -2.84 -8.93
CA GLN A 58 -15.49 -3.27 -8.69
C GLN A 58 -14.48 -2.19 -9.07
N ARG A 59 -14.73 -1.48 -10.18
CA ARG A 59 -13.98 -0.27 -10.53
C ARG A 59 -14.09 0.78 -9.42
N GLY A 60 -15.30 1.11 -8.96
CA GLY A 60 -15.52 2.08 -7.88
C GLY A 60 -14.81 1.71 -6.58
N TYR A 61 -14.74 0.41 -6.24
CA TYR A 61 -13.96 -0.07 -5.11
C TYR A 61 -12.45 0.14 -5.29
N GLY A 62 -11.91 -0.08 -6.49
CA GLY A 62 -10.50 0.19 -6.76
C GLY A 62 -10.17 1.68 -6.67
N GLU A 63 -11.06 2.53 -7.18
CA GLU A 63 -10.92 3.99 -7.07
C GLU A 63 -10.98 4.45 -5.60
N ALA A 64 -11.89 3.88 -4.80
CA ALA A 64 -11.98 4.13 -3.37
C ALA A 64 -10.73 3.67 -2.59
N GLU A 65 -10.19 2.47 -2.89
CA GLU A 65 -8.96 1.98 -2.28
C GLU A 65 -7.74 2.87 -2.56
N ALA A 66 -7.71 3.54 -3.72
CA ALA A 66 -6.66 4.50 -4.06
C ALA A 66 -6.71 5.76 -3.20
N LEU A 67 -7.91 6.17 -2.75
CA LEU A 67 -8.12 7.28 -1.82
C LEU A 67 -7.89 6.85 -0.38
N LEU A 68 -8.45 5.70 0.03
CA LEU A 68 -8.37 5.18 1.39
C LEU A 68 -6.93 4.91 1.83
N VAL A 69 -6.09 4.33 0.96
CA VAL A 69 -4.67 4.05 1.30
C VAL A 69 -3.89 5.33 1.63
N ARG A 70 -4.33 6.48 1.12
CA ARG A 70 -3.69 7.77 1.38
C ARG A 70 -4.07 8.31 2.74
N LYS A 71 -5.35 8.22 3.08
CA LYS A 71 -5.91 8.78 4.31
C LYS A 71 -5.71 7.87 5.51
N HIS A 72 -5.64 6.56 5.26
CA HIS A 72 -5.51 5.53 6.28
C HIS A 72 -4.47 4.46 5.88
N PRO A 73 -3.20 4.83 5.68
CA PRO A 73 -2.14 3.91 5.24
C PRO A 73 -1.90 2.71 6.19
N GLU A 74 -2.28 2.83 7.46
CA GLU A 74 -2.16 1.80 8.49
C GLU A 74 -3.03 0.56 8.24
N TYR A 75 -4.13 0.69 7.48
CA TYR A 75 -5.00 -0.44 7.12
C TYR A 75 -4.62 -1.07 5.76
N PHE A 76 -3.46 -0.73 5.20
CA PHE A 76 -2.97 -1.29 3.95
C PHE A 76 -1.58 -1.90 4.12
N ASN A 77 -1.31 -2.92 3.30
CA ASN A 77 0.03 -3.50 3.20
C ASN A 77 0.90 -2.73 2.21
N ASP A 78 2.18 -3.08 2.12
CA ASP A 78 3.17 -2.40 1.26
C ASP A 78 2.85 -2.49 -0.25
N ILE A 79 2.07 -3.50 -0.65
CA ILE A 79 1.58 -3.67 -2.04
C ILE A 79 0.33 -2.80 -2.29
N GLY A 80 -0.19 -2.17 -1.23
CA GLY A 80 -1.37 -1.31 -1.22
C GLY A 80 -2.67 -2.08 -1.35
N SER A 81 -2.71 -3.30 -0.82
CA SER A 81 -3.95 -4.07 -0.62
C SER A 81 -4.48 -3.83 0.79
N SER A 82 -5.80 -3.70 0.92
CA SER A 82 -6.44 -3.51 2.22
C SER A 82 -6.22 -4.72 3.12
N ILE A 83 -5.81 -4.49 4.35
CA ILE A 83 -5.71 -5.50 5.38
C ILE A 83 -7.06 -5.50 6.12
N TRP A 84 -7.81 -6.59 5.99
CA TRP A 84 -9.08 -6.72 6.66
C TRP A 84 -9.04 -7.90 7.63
N HIS A 85 -9.32 -7.61 8.90
CA HIS A 85 -9.26 -8.57 10.01
C HIS A 85 -10.65 -9.07 10.45
N GLY A 86 -11.70 -8.77 9.69
CA GLY A 86 -13.08 -9.10 10.06
C GLY A 86 -13.54 -10.49 9.60
N ARG A 87 -14.85 -10.74 9.74
CA ARG A 87 -15.56 -11.87 9.11
C ARG A 87 -16.83 -11.36 8.44
N ILE A 88 -17.09 -11.76 7.19
CA ILE A 88 -18.36 -11.47 6.52
C ILE A 88 -19.26 -12.64 6.87
N TYR A 89 -20.37 -12.34 7.54
CA TYR A 89 -21.39 -13.32 7.88
C TYR A 89 -22.22 -13.63 6.63
N THR A 90 -21.66 -14.44 5.74
CA THR A 90 -22.29 -14.91 4.51
C THR A 90 -22.02 -16.39 4.33
N THR A 91 -22.96 -17.11 3.73
CA THR A 91 -22.72 -18.51 3.32
C THR A 91 -21.74 -18.58 2.15
N ALA A 92 -21.74 -17.54 1.30
CA ALA A 92 -20.85 -17.47 0.15
C ALA A 92 -19.37 -17.44 0.56
N LYS A 93 -18.58 -18.37 0.01
CA LYS A 93 -17.12 -18.44 0.21
C LYS A 93 -16.45 -17.23 -0.46
N ILE A 94 -15.60 -16.52 0.29
CA ILE A 94 -14.87 -15.35 -0.19
C ILE A 94 -13.56 -15.83 -0.83
N GLY A 95 -13.61 -16.32 -2.06
CA GLY A 95 -12.42 -16.86 -2.73
C GLY A 95 -12.27 -18.38 -2.61
N VAL A 96 -11.11 -18.89 -3.00
CA VAL A 96 -10.87 -20.33 -3.09
C VAL A 96 -10.40 -20.87 -1.76
N VAL A 97 -11.16 -21.85 -1.28
CA VAL A 97 -10.87 -22.55 -0.03
C VAL A 97 -10.21 -23.90 -0.37
N THR A 98 -9.08 -24.19 0.27
CA THR A 98 -8.28 -25.42 0.04
C THR A 98 -8.52 -26.50 1.08
N ARG A 99 -9.16 -26.18 2.21
CA ARG A 99 -9.41 -27.10 3.33
C ARG A 99 -10.90 -27.17 3.63
N SER A 100 -11.37 -28.29 4.17
CA SER A 100 -12.72 -28.39 4.69
C SER A 100 -12.83 -27.65 6.03
N PRO A 101 -13.99 -27.04 6.35
CA PRO A 101 -14.24 -26.55 7.70
C PRO A 101 -14.19 -27.72 8.70
N ILE A 102 -13.64 -27.45 9.88
CA ILE A 102 -13.55 -28.44 10.96
C ILE A 102 -14.52 -27.99 12.06
N ILE A 103 -15.32 -28.93 12.56
CA ILE A 103 -16.08 -28.75 13.79
C ILE A 103 -15.19 -29.28 14.91
N TYR A 104 -14.94 -28.46 15.94
CA TYR A 104 -14.24 -28.93 17.12
C TYR A 104 -15.24 -29.63 18.05
N HIS A 105 -14.97 -30.89 18.35
CA HIS A 105 -15.83 -31.71 19.20
C HIS A 105 -15.26 -31.88 20.61
N GLY A 106 -14.04 -31.39 20.90
CA GLY A 106 -13.37 -31.68 22.17
C GLY A 106 -12.71 -33.06 22.19
N VAL A 107 -11.83 -33.29 23.18
CA VAL A 107 -11.23 -34.62 23.40
C VAL A 107 -12.37 -35.58 23.76
N PHE A 108 -12.52 -36.67 23.00
CA PHE A 108 -13.64 -37.62 23.13
C PHE A 108 -15.04 -37.03 22.94
N GLY A 109 -15.20 -35.92 22.21
CA GLY A 109 -16.53 -35.33 22.01
C GLY A 109 -17.04 -34.48 23.18
N SER A 110 -16.17 -34.10 24.12
CA SER A 110 -16.51 -33.40 25.36
C SER A 110 -16.74 -31.88 25.23
N ALA A 111 -16.62 -31.29 24.04
CA ALA A 111 -16.79 -29.83 23.89
C ALA A 111 -18.25 -29.43 24.10
N PHE A 112 -18.47 -28.50 25.03
CA PHE A 112 -19.80 -27.97 25.35
C PHE A 112 -20.45 -27.16 24.20
N PHE A 113 -19.68 -26.69 23.22
CA PHE A 113 -20.16 -25.93 22.07
C PHE A 113 -19.44 -26.31 20.77
N GLN A 114 -20.21 -26.47 19.70
CA GLN A 114 -19.71 -26.82 18.36
C GLN A 114 -19.44 -25.55 17.56
N SER A 115 -18.20 -25.05 17.64
CA SER A 115 -17.76 -23.94 16.79
C SER A 115 -17.34 -24.46 15.40
N ILE A 116 -17.80 -23.78 14.34
CA ILE A 116 -17.36 -24.06 12.97
C ILE A 116 -16.09 -23.26 12.67
N TYR A 117 -14.96 -23.95 12.58
CA TYR A 117 -13.68 -23.38 12.18
C TYR A 117 -13.59 -23.40 10.65
N ALA A 118 -14.01 -22.30 10.05
CA ALA A 118 -13.91 -22.12 8.60
C ALA A 118 -12.48 -21.68 8.24
N PRO A 119 -11.82 -22.36 7.29
CA PRO A 119 -10.51 -21.92 6.80
C PRO A 119 -10.62 -20.57 6.09
N SER A 120 -9.61 -19.72 6.29
CA SER A 120 -9.48 -18.48 5.55
C SER A 120 -9.15 -18.75 4.08
N PRO A 121 -9.59 -17.88 3.16
CA PRO A 121 -9.17 -17.93 1.76
C PRO A 121 -7.64 -17.83 1.64
N SER A 122 -7.04 -18.55 0.70
CA SER A 122 -5.59 -18.48 0.50
C SER A 122 -5.22 -17.17 -0.21
N MET A 123 -4.53 -16.27 0.51
CA MET A 123 -4.03 -15.00 -0.04
C MET A 123 -3.14 -15.21 -1.27
N PHE A 124 -2.28 -16.24 -1.25
CA PHE A 124 -1.43 -16.56 -2.37
C PHE A 124 -2.22 -16.98 -3.61
N LEU A 125 -3.27 -17.79 -3.45
CA LEU A 125 -4.12 -18.16 -4.58
C LEU A 125 -4.85 -16.93 -5.14
N MET A 126 -5.38 -16.06 -4.29
CA MET A 126 -6.01 -14.81 -4.73
C MET A 126 -5.03 -13.90 -5.51
N LEU A 127 -3.75 -13.91 -5.14
CA LEU A 127 -2.70 -13.16 -5.84
C LEU A 127 -2.52 -13.66 -7.28
N ILE A 128 -2.63 -14.97 -7.55
CA ILE A 128 -2.45 -15.54 -8.90
C ILE A 128 -3.46 -14.94 -9.91
N THR A 129 -4.67 -14.58 -9.44
CA THR A 129 -5.71 -13.94 -10.28
C THR A 129 -5.64 -12.41 -10.31
N SER A 130 -4.70 -11.80 -9.59
CA SER A 130 -4.58 -10.34 -9.49
C SER A 130 -3.98 -9.72 -10.75
N LEU A 131 -4.19 -8.42 -10.92
CA LEU A 131 -3.55 -7.66 -12.00
C LEU A 131 -2.01 -7.68 -11.86
N GLU A 132 -1.53 -7.57 -10.62
CA GLU A 132 -0.11 -7.55 -10.26
C GLU A 132 0.60 -8.82 -10.74
N TRP A 133 0.00 -9.98 -10.51
CA TRP A 133 0.57 -11.25 -10.97
C TRP A 133 0.64 -11.34 -12.49
N HIS A 134 -0.44 -10.94 -13.18
CA HIS A 134 -0.46 -10.96 -14.64
C HIS A 134 0.57 -10.00 -15.25
N VAL A 135 0.71 -8.80 -14.71
CA VAL A 135 1.64 -7.78 -15.23
C VAL A 135 3.09 -8.09 -14.88
N LEU A 136 3.37 -8.59 -13.66
CA LEU A 136 4.74 -8.75 -13.17
C LEU A 136 5.30 -10.16 -13.39
N VAL A 137 4.44 -11.16 -13.58
CA VAL A 137 4.86 -12.57 -13.73
C VAL A 137 4.43 -13.13 -15.07
N THR A 138 3.11 -13.19 -15.34
CA THR A 138 2.61 -13.89 -16.53
C THR A 138 3.05 -13.23 -17.84
N LEU A 139 2.85 -11.91 -17.98
CA LEU A 139 3.20 -11.20 -19.20
C LEU A 139 4.70 -11.21 -19.50
N PRO A 140 5.62 -10.89 -18.56
CA PRO A 140 7.05 -10.93 -18.82
C PRO A 140 7.56 -12.33 -19.21
N LEU A 141 7.05 -13.39 -18.55
CA LEU A 141 7.43 -14.76 -18.91
C LEU A 141 7.00 -15.13 -20.33
N LEU A 142 5.79 -14.74 -20.73
CA LEU A 142 5.29 -14.99 -22.09
C LEU A 142 6.04 -14.16 -23.12
N THR A 143 6.21 -12.86 -22.90
CA THR A 143 6.86 -11.97 -23.88
C THR A 143 8.34 -12.29 -24.05
N LEU A 144 9.09 -12.50 -22.95
CA LEU A 144 10.49 -12.90 -23.00
C LEU A 144 10.66 -14.32 -23.53
N GLY A 145 9.74 -15.22 -23.22
CA GLY A 145 9.73 -16.58 -23.76
C GLY A 145 9.54 -16.62 -25.27
N ILE A 146 8.65 -15.76 -25.82
CA ILE A 146 8.43 -15.61 -27.26
C ILE A 146 9.60 -14.87 -27.92
N ALA A 147 10.05 -13.75 -27.36
CA ALA A 147 11.12 -12.93 -27.93
C ALA A 147 12.49 -13.62 -27.87
N GLY A 148 12.74 -14.42 -26.83
CA GLY A 148 13.94 -15.22 -26.66
C GLY A 148 13.87 -16.61 -27.29
N ALA A 149 12.93 -16.83 -28.23
CA ALA A 149 12.57 -18.12 -28.82
C ALA A 149 13.75 -19.11 -28.92
N GLY A 150 13.77 -20.07 -28.01
CA GLY A 150 14.45 -21.36 -28.15
C GLY A 150 15.91 -21.47 -27.68
N VAL A 151 16.75 -20.44 -27.76
CA VAL A 151 18.22 -20.68 -27.67
C VAL A 151 18.82 -20.39 -26.29
N LYS A 152 18.37 -19.36 -25.57
CA LYS A 152 19.01 -18.95 -24.29
C LYS A 152 18.21 -19.34 -23.04
N PHE A 153 16.87 -19.35 -23.09
CA PHE A 153 16.02 -19.61 -21.92
C PHE A 153 14.76 -20.41 -22.28
N PRO A 154 14.86 -21.72 -22.56
CA PRO A 154 13.74 -22.54 -23.05
C PRO A 154 12.59 -22.69 -22.05
N LEU A 155 12.82 -22.44 -20.76
CA LEU A 155 11.81 -22.61 -19.70
C LEU A 155 10.86 -21.41 -19.54
N LEU A 156 11.19 -20.22 -20.05
CA LEU A 156 10.38 -19.02 -19.79
C LEU A 156 8.97 -19.12 -20.39
N LEU A 157 8.86 -19.62 -21.62
CA LEU A 157 7.57 -19.76 -22.29
C LEU A 157 6.68 -20.83 -21.62
N PRO A 158 7.16 -22.07 -21.35
CA PRO A 158 6.40 -23.04 -20.55
C PRO A 158 5.96 -22.51 -19.18
N LEU A 159 6.82 -21.77 -18.48
CA LEU A 159 6.47 -21.16 -17.18
C LEU A 159 5.40 -20.08 -17.32
N GLY A 160 5.47 -19.25 -18.37
CA GLY A 160 4.44 -18.26 -18.67
C GLY A 160 3.08 -18.90 -18.97
N ILE A 161 3.08 -19.97 -19.77
CA ILE A 161 1.87 -20.76 -20.07
C ILE A 161 1.33 -21.40 -18.79
N ALA A 162 2.19 -22.02 -17.98
CA ALA A 162 1.80 -22.63 -16.71
C ALA A 162 1.19 -21.60 -15.75
N SER A 163 1.76 -20.39 -15.66
CA SER A 163 1.23 -19.28 -14.86
C SER A 163 -0.17 -18.84 -15.32
N ALA A 164 -0.39 -18.73 -16.63
CA ALA A 164 -1.71 -18.42 -17.19
C ALA A 164 -2.74 -19.54 -16.91
N LEU A 165 -2.33 -20.80 -17.11
CA LEU A 165 -3.17 -21.97 -16.84
C LEU A 165 -3.51 -22.10 -15.35
N ALA A 166 -2.58 -21.79 -14.45
CA ALA A 166 -2.84 -21.78 -13.00
C ALA A 166 -3.94 -20.79 -12.64
N SER A 167 -3.91 -19.60 -13.22
CA SER A 167 -4.93 -18.56 -13.02
C SER A 167 -6.31 -19.00 -13.53
N LEU A 168 -6.36 -19.57 -14.73
CA LEU A 168 -7.60 -20.11 -15.32
C LEU A 168 -8.15 -21.29 -14.50
N THR A 169 -7.28 -22.20 -14.07
CA THR A 169 -7.65 -23.35 -13.24
C THR A 169 -8.25 -22.89 -11.92
N LEU A 170 -7.64 -21.89 -11.28
CA LEU A 170 -8.16 -21.32 -10.04
C LEU A 170 -9.54 -20.69 -10.22
N CYS A 171 -9.76 -19.98 -11.32
CA CYS A 171 -11.07 -19.41 -11.67
C CYS A 171 -12.13 -20.50 -11.86
N VAL A 172 -11.78 -21.60 -12.53
CA VAL A 172 -12.68 -22.76 -12.67
C VAL A 172 -13.01 -23.39 -11.32
N ILE A 173 -12.02 -23.56 -10.44
CA ILE A 173 -12.23 -24.07 -9.07
C ILE A 173 -13.17 -23.12 -8.30
N ALA A 174 -12.95 -21.80 -8.36
CA ALA A 174 -13.81 -20.82 -7.73
C ALA A 174 -15.26 -20.90 -8.24
N GLY A 175 -15.44 -21.00 -9.57
CA GLY A 175 -16.76 -21.19 -10.18
C GLY A 175 -17.45 -22.49 -9.77
N ARG A 176 -16.69 -23.58 -9.55
CA ARG A 176 -17.24 -24.86 -9.04
C ARG A 176 -17.62 -24.79 -7.57
N GLN A 177 -16.83 -24.09 -6.75
CA GLN A 177 -17.08 -23.90 -5.31
C GLN A 177 -18.20 -22.89 -5.01
N ALA A 178 -18.62 -22.10 -6.01
CA ALA A 178 -19.66 -21.11 -5.85
C ALA A 178 -21.00 -21.72 -5.44
N GLU A 179 -21.57 -21.20 -4.36
CA GLU A 179 -22.90 -21.55 -3.88
C GLU A 179 -23.94 -20.80 -4.72
N ILE A 180 -24.64 -21.54 -5.58
CA ILE A 180 -25.68 -21.01 -6.46
C ILE A 180 -26.98 -21.75 -6.14
N PRO A 181 -28.07 -21.05 -5.74
CA PRO A 181 -29.35 -21.67 -5.46
C PRO A 181 -29.81 -22.54 -6.62
N ALA A 182 -30.23 -23.78 -6.34
CA ALA A 182 -30.58 -24.76 -7.37
C ALA A 182 -31.62 -24.23 -8.36
N ALA A 183 -32.63 -23.50 -7.86
CA ALA A 183 -33.69 -22.89 -8.67
C ALA A 183 -33.20 -21.81 -9.64
N LYS A 184 -32.01 -21.23 -9.42
CA LYS A 184 -31.44 -20.16 -10.25
C LYS A 184 -30.23 -20.65 -11.07
N ARG A 185 -29.89 -21.93 -10.97
CA ARG A 185 -28.69 -22.49 -11.60
C ARG A 185 -28.96 -22.84 -13.06
N THR A 186 -28.25 -22.16 -13.94
CA THR A 186 -28.17 -22.46 -15.38
C THR A 186 -26.80 -23.04 -15.72
N PHE A 187 -26.65 -23.62 -16.92
CA PHE A 187 -25.37 -24.17 -17.36
C PHE A 187 -24.25 -23.11 -17.44
N TRP A 188 -24.60 -21.85 -17.75
CA TRP A 188 -23.69 -20.72 -17.77
C TRP A 188 -23.35 -20.13 -16.40
N SER A 189 -24.07 -20.50 -15.33
CA SER A 189 -23.92 -19.85 -14.02
C SER A 189 -22.49 -19.99 -13.46
N ARG A 190 -21.93 -21.21 -13.49
CA ARG A 190 -20.56 -21.45 -12.98
C ARG A 190 -19.46 -20.91 -13.90
N PRO A 191 -19.53 -21.09 -15.23
CA PRO A 191 -18.62 -20.42 -16.16
C PRO A 191 -18.61 -18.90 -15.99
N LEU A 192 -19.79 -18.28 -15.80
CA LEU A 192 -19.90 -16.84 -15.56
C LEU A 192 -19.20 -16.46 -14.25
N VAL A 193 -19.40 -17.21 -13.17
CA VAL A 193 -18.71 -16.95 -11.90
C VAL A 193 -17.20 -17.09 -12.06
N ALA A 194 -16.72 -18.13 -12.75
CA ALA A 194 -15.29 -18.32 -13.05
C ALA A 194 -14.71 -17.13 -13.82
N TRP A 195 -15.42 -16.67 -14.86
CA TRP A 195 -15.00 -15.49 -15.62
C TRP A 195 -15.02 -14.21 -14.77
N LEU A 196 -16.05 -13.99 -13.96
CA LEU A 196 -16.11 -12.85 -13.04
C LEU A 196 -14.99 -12.88 -11.99
N PHE A 197 -14.58 -14.08 -11.56
CA PHE A 197 -13.46 -14.28 -10.63
C PHE A 197 -12.12 -13.88 -11.25
N LEU A 198 -11.96 -14.05 -12.57
CA LEU A 198 -10.80 -13.56 -13.31
C LEU A 198 -10.84 -12.04 -13.55
N VAL A 199 -12.00 -11.53 -13.98
CA VAL A 199 -12.11 -10.13 -14.44
C VAL A 199 -12.20 -9.14 -13.28
N GLN A 200 -12.82 -9.50 -12.16
CA GLN A 200 -13.01 -8.58 -11.04
C GLN A 200 -11.69 -8.03 -10.47
N PRO A 201 -10.67 -8.85 -10.14
CA PRO A 201 -9.40 -8.36 -9.62
C PRO A 201 -8.66 -7.48 -10.63
N ILE A 202 -8.75 -7.80 -11.93
CA ILE A 202 -8.15 -7.02 -13.01
C ILE A 202 -8.79 -5.63 -13.10
N VAL A 203 -10.12 -5.56 -13.15
CA VAL A 203 -10.85 -4.28 -13.25
C VAL A 203 -10.63 -3.41 -12.00
N ARG A 204 -10.72 -4.01 -10.81
CA ARG A 204 -10.47 -3.31 -9.54
C ARG A 204 -9.02 -2.84 -9.43
N GLY A 205 -8.08 -3.72 -9.75
CA GLY A 205 -6.65 -3.42 -9.74
C GLY A 205 -6.30 -2.30 -10.71
N TRP A 206 -6.82 -2.36 -11.94
CA TRP A 206 -6.60 -1.33 -12.96
C TRP A 206 -7.08 0.02 -12.46
N ALA A 207 -8.30 0.10 -11.93
CA ALA A 207 -8.88 1.32 -11.40
C ALA A 207 -8.06 1.89 -10.23
N ARG A 208 -7.63 1.03 -9.31
CA ARG A 208 -6.79 1.39 -8.16
C ARG A 208 -5.45 1.98 -8.61
N TYR A 209 -4.75 1.33 -9.53
CA TYR A 209 -3.47 1.84 -10.01
C TYR A 209 -3.63 3.05 -10.92
N SER A 210 -4.67 3.11 -11.76
CA SER A 210 -4.95 4.28 -12.59
C SER A 210 -5.25 5.50 -11.74
N GLU A 211 -6.06 5.38 -10.69
CA GLU A 211 -6.32 6.48 -9.76
C GLU A 211 -5.06 6.84 -8.99
N ARG A 212 -4.29 5.87 -8.49
CA ARG A 212 -2.99 6.19 -7.87
C ARG A 212 -2.08 6.94 -8.83
N LEU A 213 -2.08 6.62 -10.12
CA LEU A 213 -1.32 7.30 -11.18
C LEU A 213 -1.83 8.71 -11.48
N MET A 214 -3.15 8.90 -11.54
CA MET A 214 -3.78 10.16 -11.91
C MET A 214 -3.94 11.14 -10.75
N LEU A 215 -4.09 10.62 -9.52
CA LEU A 215 -4.18 11.43 -8.32
C LEU A 215 -2.86 12.19 -8.14
N GLN A 216 -2.91 13.50 -8.38
CA GLN A 216 -1.82 14.42 -8.07
C GLN A 216 -1.44 14.23 -6.60
N GLN A 217 -0.16 13.97 -6.37
CA GLN A 217 0.42 14.17 -5.05
C GLN A 217 0.96 15.59 -5.04
N THR A 218 0.81 16.26 -3.91
CA THR A 218 1.45 17.55 -3.69
C THR A 218 2.96 17.33 -3.94
N PRO A 219 3.54 17.93 -4.98
CA PRO A 219 4.94 17.70 -5.28
C PRO A 219 5.78 18.20 -4.09
N LEU A 220 6.94 17.59 -3.86
CA LEU A 220 7.84 18.04 -2.78
C LEU A 220 8.15 19.55 -2.89
N SER A 221 8.17 20.10 -4.11
CA SER A 221 8.33 21.53 -4.36
C SER A 221 7.24 22.42 -3.76
N ALA A 222 6.04 21.90 -3.54
CA ALA A 222 4.96 22.65 -2.88
C ALA A 222 5.21 22.84 -1.37
N HIS A 223 6.10 22.02 -0.81
CA HIS A 223 6.56 22.11 0.58
C HIS A 223 7.97 22.73 0.68
N GLU A 224 8.54 23.22 -0.42
CA GLU A 224 9.81 23.95 -0.37
C GLU A 224 9.58 25.35 0.24
N THR A 225 10.27 25.64 1.35
CA THR A 225 10.38 26.97 1.95
C THR A 225 11.71 27.63 1.58
N LEU A 226 11.86 28.94 1.84
CA LEU A 226 13.11 29.67 1.61
C LEU A 226 14.30 29.01 2.33
N ASP A 227 14.09 28.50 3.55
CA ASP A 227 15.12 27.80 4.32
C ASP A 227 15.52 26.47 3.65
N THR A 228 14.56 25.73 3.08
CA THR A 228 14.89 24.54 2.29
C THR A 228 15.72 24.89 1.05
N LEU A 229 15.44 26.02 0.39
CA LEU A 229 16.18 26.46 -0.80
C LEU A 229 17.60 26.92 -0.44
N ASP A 230 17.80 27.56 0.71
CA ASP A 230 19.13 27.94 1.18
C ASP A 230 19.98 26.72 1.50
N LEU A 231 19.41 25.70 2.17
CA LEU A 231 20.07 24.41 2.39
C LEU A 231 20.44 23.70 1.07
N LYS A 232 19.57 23.78 0.05
CA LYS A 232 19.85 23.26 -1.31
C LYS A 232 21.05 23.96 -1.94
N ARG A 233 21.13 25.29 -1.79
CA ARG A 233 22.21 26.13 -2.31
C ARG A 233 23.55 25.84 -1.64
N ARG A 234 23.54 25.59 -0.32
CA ARG A 234 24.74 25.27 0.47
C ARG A 234 25.32 23.89 0.17
N ARG A 235 24.62 23.02 -0.59
CA ARG A 235 24.99 21.61 -0.84
C ARG A 235 25.30 20.84 0.45
N ASP A 236 24.62 21.17 1.53
CA ASP A 236 24.77 20.38 2.75
C ASP A 236 24.12 19.01 2.50
N GLU A 237 24.87 17.92 2.68
CA GLU A 237 24.38 16.55 2.43
C GLU A 237 24.06 15.82 3.75
N ARG A 238 24.21 16.48 4.91
CA ARG A 238 24.14 15.87 6.26
C ARG A 238 22.72 15.76 6.83
N PHE A 239 21.73 15.40 6.02
CA PHE A 239 20.31 15.30 6.45
C PHE A 239 19.88 13.90 6.91
N GLU A 240 20.81 12.97 7.13
CA GLU A 240 20.47 11.61 7.57
C GLU A 240 20.15 11.53 9.07
N LEU A 241 20.74 12.42 9.85
CA LEU A 241 20.63 12.45 11.30
C LEU A 241 20.58 13.90 11.78
N ALA A 242 19.47 14.29 12.38
CA ALA A 242 19.34 15.56 13.10
C ALA A 242 19.46 15.29 14.61
N GLY A 243 20.22 16.12 15.32
CA GLY A 243 20.35 16.08 16.77
C GLY A 243 19.84 17.37 17.40
N TYR A 244 19.02 17.25 18.44
CA TYR A 244 18.45 18.38 19.17
C TYR A 244 18.77 18.24 20.65
N TRP A 245 19.37 19.27 21.23
CA TRP A 245 19.74 19.33 22.64
C TRP A 245 18.67 20.04 23.46
N ALA A 246 18.29 19.40 24.57
CA ALA A 246 17.40 19.92 25.59
C ALA A 246 18.17 20.05 26.91
N ASP A 247 18.13 21.24 27.52
CA ASP A 247 18.68 21.46 28.87
C ASP A 247 17.71 20.99 29.97
N TYR A 248 16.58 20.38 29.60
CA TYR A 248 15.55 19.87 30.49
C TYR A 248 15.06 18.48 30.03
N PRO A 249 14.40 17.70 30.91
CA PRO A 249 13.81 16.42 30.54
C PRO A 249 12.65 16.62 29.56
N LEU A 250 12.80 16.11 28.33
CA LEU A 250 11.80 16.18 27.28
C LEU A 250 11.07 14.84 27.15
N ASP A 251 9.74 14.86 27.16
CA ASP A 251 8.98 13.67 26.78
C ASP A 251 9.04 13.47 25.26
N ARG A 252 9.69 12.38 24.85
CA ARG A 252 9.79 11.97 23.44
C ARG A 252 8.41 11.81 22.79
N MET A 253 7.41 11.32 23.52
CA MET A 253 6.07 11.11 22.97
C MET A 253 5.37 12.43 22.70
N GLU A 254 5.60 13.45 23.54
CA GLU A 254 5.09 14.80 23.32
C GLU A 254 5.73 15.43 22.07
N PHE A 255 7.05 15.26 21.90
CA PHE A 255 7.78 15.72 20.72
C PHE A 255 7.28 15.04 19.44
N LEU A 256 7.15 13.71 19.43
CA LEU A 256 6.58 12.95 18.32
C LEU A 256 5.14 13.40 18.01
N GLY A 257 4.31 13.61 19.03
CA GLY A 257 2.96 14.12 18.87
C GLY A 257 2.93 15.52 18.23
N ALA A 258 3.91 16.37 18.52
CA ALA A 258 4.03 17.68 17.88
C ALA A 258 4.46 17.59 16.41
N ILE A 259 5.36 16.66 16.07
CA ILE A 259 5.73 16.38 14.67
C ILE A 259 4.51 15.92 13.89
N LEU A 260 3.74 14.96 14.41
CA LEU A 260 2.53 14.46 13.75
C LEU A 260 1.50 15.57 13.52
N ARG A 261 1.25 16.43 14.52
CA ARG A 261 0.35 17.58 14.37
C ARG A 261 0.80 18.55 13.27
N GLU A 262 2.10 18.80 13.16
CA GLU A 262 2.63 19.68 12.11
C GLU A 262 2.55 19.03 10.73
N LEU A 263 2.83 17.73 10.63
CA LEU A 263 2.64 16.95 9.41
C LEU A 263 1.18 16.98 8.94
N ASP A 264 0.23 16.73 9.84
CA ASP A 264 -1.20 16.77 9.55
C ASP A 264 -1.65 18.16 9.12
N LYS A 265 -1.16 19.22 9.78
CA LYS A 265 -1.45 20.62 9.43
C LYS A 265 -0.97 20.99 8.03
N GLN A 266 0.19 20.47 7.62
CA GLN A 266 0.76 20.67 6.28
C GLN A 266 0.23 19.65 5.25
N GLY A 267 -0.69 18.78 5.65
CA GLY A 267 -1.35 17.80 4.78
C GLY A 267 -0.44 16.64 4.33
N TRP A 268 0.61 16.32 5.09
CA TRP A 268 1.46 15.17 4.81
C TRP A 268 0.76 13.86 5.14
N GLN A 269 0.86 12.91 4.23
CA GLN A 269 0.45 11.54 4.51
C GLN A 269 1.50 10.88 5.38
N ASN A 270 1.07 10.35 6.52
CA ASN A 270 1.95 9.71 7.48
C ASN A 270 1.30 8.45 8.05
N LYS A 271 2.14 7.52 8.52
CA LYS A 271 1.77 6.27 9.16
C LYS A 271 2.59 6.15 10.44
N THR A 272 1.92 6.01 11.57
CA THR A 272 2.58 5.84 12.87
C THR A 272 2.96 4.38 13.10
N ASP A 273 3.90 4.17 14.04
CA ASP A 273 4.19 2.83 14.56
C ASP A 273 2.92 2.16 15.12
N ASN A 274 2.85 0.85 14.95
CA ASN A 274 1.83 -0.05 15.49
C ASN A 274 2.36 -0.92 16.65
N GLY A 275 3.54 -0.59 17.19
CA GLY A 275 4.24 -1.29 18.27
C GLY A 275 5.19 -2.39 17.81
N TRP A 276 5.28 -2.63 16.50
CA TRP A 276 6.14 -3.66 15.89
C TRP A 276 7.00 -3.13 14.75
N SER A 277 6.90 -1.82 14.44
CA SER A 277 7.64 -1.23 13.33
C SER A 277 9.05 -0.82 13.79
N GLU A 278 10.03 -0.90 12.88
CA GLU A 278 11.41 -0.44 13.13
C GLU A 278 11.54 1.10 13.04
N PHE A 279 10.42 1.82 12.96
CA PHE A 279 10.35 3.27 12.80
C PHE A 279 9.19 3.82 13.62
N ASP A 280 9.29 5.11 13.99
CA ASP A 280 8.23 5.78 14.74
C ASP A 280 7.14 6.33 13.82
N VAL A 281 7.58 6.93 12.70
CA VAL A 281 6.67 7.53 11.70
C VAL A 281 7.21 7.26 10.29
N GLU A 282 6.38 6.74 9.41
CA GLU A 282 6.65 6.68 7.97
C GLU A 282 5.85 7.79 7.26
N ILE A 283 6.56 8.65 6.56
CA ILE A 283 6.02 9.84 5.89
C ILE A 283 6.12 9.61 4.38
N TYR A 284 5.00 9.79 3.69
CA TYR A 284 4.92 9.63 2.24
C TYR A 284 5.11 10.99 1.58
N GLY A 285 6.20 11.13 0.82
CA GLY A 285 6.53 12.35 0.10
C GLY A 285 5.97 12.36 -1.31
N SER A 286 6.85 12.26 -2.31
CA SER A 286 6.44 12.15 -3.70
C SER A 286 6.06 10.72 -4.09
N ARG A 287 5.69 10.53 -5.36
CA ARG A 287 5.18 9.23 -5.88
C ARG A 287 6.27 8.15 -5.84
N TRP A 288 7.49 8.59 -5.62
CA TRP A 288 8.73 7.88 -5.86
C TRP A 288 9.47 7.53 -4.56
N CYS A 289 9.23 8.25 -3.46
CA CYS A 289 9.96 8.09 -2.22
C CYS A 289 9.07 8.17 -0.98
N HIS A 290 9.49 7.46 0.06
CA HIS A 290 8.97 7.57 1.42
C HIS A 290 10.16 7.80 2.36
N LEU A 291 9.87 8.30 3.56
CA LEU A 291 10.87 8.58 4.59
C LEU A 291 10.39 7.99 5.91
N ARG A 292 11.24 7.19 6.54
CA ARG A 292 11.04 6.62 7.88
C ARG A 292 11.83 7.43 8.89
N LEU A 293 11.11 8.03 9.82
CA LEU A 293 11.65 8.79 10.94
C LEU A 293 11.81 7.85 12.13
N ILE A 294 13.02 7.81 12.68
CA ILE A 294 13.37 7.06 13.88
C ILE A 294 13.93 8.07 14.88
N THR A 295 13.32 8.14 16.05
CA THR A 295 13.69 9.06 17.12
C THR A 295 14.22 8.29 18.33
N ALA A 296 15.28 8.79 18.95
CA ALA A 296 15.85 8.23 20.16
C ALA A 296 16.27 9.35 21.12
N THR A 297 16.08 9.13 22.42
CA THR A 297 16.47 10.09 23.47
C THR A 297 17.71 9.58 24.21
N GLU A 298 18.81 10.31 24.10
CA GLU A 298 20.03 10.11 24.87
C GLU A 298 19.94 10.92 26.16
N HIS A 299 20.17 10.26 27.29
CA HIS A 299 20.13 10.89 28.60
C HIS A 299 21.54 11.33 29.02
N HIS A 300 21.67 12.59 29.43
CA HIS A 300 22.92 13.17 29.90
C HIS A 300 22.83 13.58 31.38
N GLN A 301 23.97 13.91 31.98
CA GLN A 301 24.03 14.35 33.37
C GLN A 301 23.25 15.66 33.58
N GLY A 302 22.66 15.82 34.77
CA GLY A 302 21.91 17.02 35.14
C GLY A 302 20.53 17.14 34.50
N GLY A 303 19.91 16.03 34.09
CA GLY A 303 18.57 16.02 33.48
C GLY A 303 18.52 16.50 32.03
N LYS A 304 19.70 16.78 31.44
CA LYS A 304 19.84 17.17 30.04
C LYS A 304 19.62 15.98 29.14
N GLN A 305 19.05 16.21 27.97
CA GLN A 305 18.75 15.15 27.01
C GLN A 305 19.11 15.59 25.59
N MET A 306 19.43 14.62 24.75
CA MET A 306 19.60 14.83 23.31
C MET A 306 18.60 13.94 22.58
N VAL A 307 17.76 14.54 21.75
CA VAL A 307 16.90 13.79 20.83
C VAL A 307 17.59 13.66 19.50
N ARG A 308 17.78 12.44 19.05
CA ARG A 308 18.32 12.11 17.72
C ARG A 308 17.21 11.65 16.81
N CYS A 309 17.10 12.28 15.65
CA CYS A 309 16.13 11.98 14.61
C CYS A 309 16.87 11.47 13.39
N ARG A 310 16.79 10.16 13.13
CA ARG A 310 17.32 9.53 11.92
C ARG A 310 16.24 9.51 10.84
N MET A 311 16.61 9.95 9.64
CA MET A 311 15.73 10.04 8.48
C MET A 311 16.18 9.05 7.40
N ASN A 312 15.56 7.88 7.36
CA ASN A 312 15.85 6.85 6.36
C ASN A 312 14.89 6.98 5.19
N THR A 313 15.38 7.36 4.02
CA THR A 313 14.57 7.40 2.79
C THR A 313 14.63 6.10 2.02
N GLY A 314 13.49 5.67 1.49
CA GLY A 314 13.38 4.53 0.60
C GLY A 314 12.63 4.87 -0.68
N TRP A 315 12.82 4.07 -1.74
CA TRP A 315 11.97 4.15 -2.93
C TRP A 315 10.61 3.57 -2.62
N SER A 316 9.55 4.26 -3.05
CA SER A 316 8.19 3.72 -3.06
C SER A 316 8.13 2.47 -3.94
N LEU A 317 7.10 1.64 -3.75
CA LEU A 317 6.87 0.47 -4.60
C LEU A 317 6.81 0.88 -6.08
N LEU A 318 6.14 1.98 -6.38
CA LEU A 318 6.02 2.53 -7.73
C LEU A 318 7.39 2.90 -8.29
N GLY A 319 8.23 3.61 -7.52
CA GLY A 319 9.59 3.95 -7.95
C GLY A 319 10.48 2.75 -8.22
N ARG A 320 10.39 1.70 -7.39
CA ARG A 320 11.09 0.44 -7.64
C ARG A 320 10.59 -0.24 -8.92
N MET A 321 9.27 -0.34 -9.09
CA MET A 321 8.67 -0.97 -10.27
C MET A 321 9.05 -0.23 -11.56
N THR A 322 8.98 1.10 -11.59
CA THR A 322 9.35 1.87 -12.78
C THR A 322 10.84 1.77 -13.09
N PHE A 323 11.69 1.79 -12.07
CA PHE A 323 13.14 1.64 -12.27
C PHE A 323 13.48 0.27 -12.85
N TRP A 324 12.98 -0.80 -12.23
CA TRP A 324 13.25 -2.17 -12.69
C TRP A 324 12.57 -2.50 -14.02
N ALA A 325 11.38 -1.95 -14.29
CA ALA A 325 10.74 -2.09 -15.60
C ALA A 325 11.53 -1.39 -16.70
N ALA A 326 11.99 -0.15 -16.47
CA ALA A 326 12.85 0.56 -17.41
C ALA A 326 14.19 -0.17 -17.63
N PHE A 327 14.82 -0.63 -16.55
CA PHE A 327 16.06 -1.42 -16.59
C PHE A 327 15.87 -2.71 -17.39
N GLY A 328 14.81 -3.48 -17.10
CA GLY A 328 14.49 -4.73 -17.79
C GLY A 328 14.19 -4.52 -19.27
N LEU A 329 13.45 -3.45 -19.62
CA LEU A 329 13.17 -3.09 -21.00
C LEU A 329 14.44 -2.72 -21.77
N VAL A 330 15.30 -1.91 -21.16
CA VAL A 330 16.60 -1.52 -21.72
C VAL A 330 17.51 -2.72 -21.92
N LEU A 331 17.57 -3.62 -20.93
CA LEU A 331 18.32 -4.87 -21.02
C LEU A 331 17.80 -5.75 -22.16
N MET A 332 16.48 -5.86 -22.31
CA MET A 332 15.86 -6.63 -23.40
C MET A 332 16.21 -6.03 -24.78
N ILE A 333 16.12 -4.71 -24.94
CA ILE A 333 16.47 -4.02 -26.20
C ILE A 333 17.96 -4.19 -26.51
N SER A 334 18.82 -3.99 -25.51
CA SER A 334 20.28 -4.12 -25.64
C SER A 334 20.69 -5.54 -26.05
N THR A 335 20.05 -6.57 -25.50
CA THR A 335 20.40 -7.99 -25.78
C THR A 335 19.80 -8.57 -27.06
N THR A 336 18.75 -7.95 -27.62
CA THR A 336 18.10 -8.42 -28.87
C THR A 336 18.52 -7.58 -30.07
N VAL A 337 18.30 -6.26 -30.01
CA VAL A 337 18.54 -5.34 -31.12
C VAL A 337 19.90 -4.65 -30.99
N GLY A 338 20.37 -4.41 -29.76
CA GLY A 338 21.66 -3.76 -29.49
C GLY A 338 22.88 -4.54 -29.96
N MET A 339 22.75 -5.86 -30.23
CA MET A 339 23.79 -6.66 -30.88
C MET A 339 23.92 -6.36 -32.38
N VAL A 340 22.81 -5.99 -33.04
CA VAL A 340 22.77 -5.65 -34.46
C VAL A 340 23.07 -4.17 -34.69
N PHE A 341 22.61 -3.31 -33.77
CA PHE A 341 22.80 -1.86 -33.84
C PHE A 341 23.42 -1.33 -32.53
N PRO A 342 24.76 -1.29 -32.42
CA PRO A 342 25.46 -0.95 -31.18
C PRO A 342 25.12 0.43 -30.59
N TRP A 343 24.74 1.40 -31.44
CA TRP A 343 24.36 2.74 -31.02
C TRP A 343 23.08 2.78 -30.16
N LEU A 344 22.21 1.76 -30.27
CA LEU A 344 21.01 1.65 -29.42
C LEU A 344 21.36 1.38 -27.94
N ASN A 345 22.59 0.95 -27.63
CA ASN A 345 23.03 0.79 -26.24
C ASN A 345 23.12 2.13 -25.48
N LEU A 346 23.05 3.28 -26.15
CA LEU A 346 22.89 4.59 -25.50
C LEU A 346 21.62 4.66 -24.64
N ILE A 347 20.63 3.79 -24.87
CA ILE A 347 19.41 3.70 -24.07
C ILE A 347 19.67 3.34 -22.59
N TRP A 348 20.87 2.83 -22.25
CA TRP A 348 21.33 2.66 -20.87
C TRP A 348 21.39 3.97 -20.06
N ILE A 349 21.36 5.14 -20.72
CA ILE A 349 21.23 6.43 -20.04
C ILE A 349 19.89 6.57 -19.31
N VAL A 350 18.84 5.88 -19.75
CA VAL A 350 17.49 5.97 -19.18
C VAL A 350 17.44 5.49 -17.72
N PRO A 351 17.88 4.27 -17.35
CA PRO A 351 17.89 3.84 -15.96
C PRO A 351 18.86 4.66 -15.10
N VAL A 352 19.99 5.13 -15.66
CA VAL A 352 20.92 6.03 -14.95
C VAL A 352 20.24 7.35 -14.60
N TRP A 353 19.60 7.99 -15.58
CA TRP A 353 18.85 9.23 -15.38
C TRP A 353 17.69 9.05 -14.40
N LEU A 354 16.95 7.94 -14.50
CA LEU A 354 15.85 7.64 -13.58
C LEU A 354 16.36 7.40 -12.15
N GLY A 355 17.47 6.67 -11.98
CA GLY A 355 18.12 6.49 -10.68
C GLY A 355 18.58 7.83 -10.08
N TRP A 356 19.17 8.70 -10.89
CA TRP A 356 19.55 10.05 -10.47
C TRP A 356 18.34 10.90 -10.05
N LEU A 357 17.23 10.84 -10.80
CA LEU A 357 15.98 11.53 -10.47
C LEU A 357 15.42 11.04 -9.12
N LEU A 358 15.35 9.71 -8.92
CA LEU A 358 14.87 9.11 -7.67
C LEU A 358 15.75 9.50 -6.48
N GLN A 359 17.07 9.49 -6.64
CA GLN A 359 18.02 9.91 -5.61
C GLN A 359 17.86 11.39 -5.26
N THR A 360 17.66 12.24 -6.27
CA THR A 360 17.43 13.68 -6.08
C THR A 360 16.15 13.92 -5.28
N GLN A 361 15.07 13.20 -5.60
CA GLN A 361 13.81 13.26 -4.85
C GLN A 361 13.97 12.83 -3.38
N GLN A 362 14.79 11.81 -3.09
CA GLN A 362 15.08 11.42 -1.71
C GLN A 362 15.85 12.49 -0.95
N ARG A 363 16.84 13.12 -1.59
CA ARG A 363 17.62 14.21 -0.99
C ARG A 363 16.76 15.44 -0.69
N ASP A 364 15.94 15.86 -1.66
CA ASP A 364 15.00 16.97 -1.48
C ASP A 364 14.03 16.67 -0.33
N PHE A 365 13.55 15.42 -0.21
CA PHE A 365 12.63 15.04 0.86
C PHE A 365 13.28 15.10 2.25
N ARG A 366 14.51 14.60 2.41
CA ARG A 366 15.22 14.72 3.71
C ARG A 366 15.42 16.18 4.12
N ARG A 367 15.76 17.04 3.16
CA ARG A 367 15.96 18.47 3.40
C ARG A 367 14.68 19.16 3.88
N ILE A 368 13.57 18.92 3.19
CA ILE A 368 12.25 19.47 3.57
C ILE A 368 11.88 19.00 4.98
N LEU A 369 12.04 17.71 5.28
CA LEU A 369 11.71 17.19 6.60
C LEU A 369 12.65 17.71 7.69
N THR A 370 13.93 17.94 7.38
CA THR A 370 14.87 18.54 8.33
C THR A 370 14.41 19.94 8.76
N VAL A 371 13.93 20.76 7.82
CA VAL A 371 13.38 22.09 8.15
C VAL A 371 12.14 21.98 9.01
N LEU A 372 11.23 21.04 8.70
CA LEU A 372 10.06 20.78 9.54
C LEU A 372 10.46 20.34 10.96
N LEU A 373 11.45 19.47 11.10
CA LEU A 373 11.96 19.05 12.41
C LEU A 373 12.60 20.23 13.15
N ASP A 374 13.33 21.10 12.47
CA ASP A 374 13.91 22.31 13.07
C ASP A 374 12.81 23.28 13.55
N GLU A 375 11.74 23.47 12.78
CA GLU A 375 10.58 24.27 13.17
C GLU A 375 9.87 23.70 14.41
N VAL A 376 9.68 22.39 14.47
CA VAL A 376 9.09 21.73 15.64
C VAL A 376 10.03 21.83 16.84
N ALA A 377 11.32 21.57 16.66
CA ALA A 377 12.33 21.67 17.71
C ALA A 377 12.43 23.08 18.29
N ALA A 378 12.30 24.12 17.46
CA ALA A 378 12.27 25.51 17.90
C ALA A 378 11.09 25.82 18.84
N LYS A 379 9.91 25.20 18.62
CA LYS A 379 8.75 25.33 19.52
C LYS A 379 9.00 24.73 20.91
N PHE A 380 9.91 23.77 21.01
CA PHE A 380 10.37 23.18 22.27
C PHE A 380 11.66 23.85 22.78
N HIS A 381 12.10 24.97 22.20
CA HIS A 381 13.35 25.65 22.56
C HIS A 381 14.59 24.73 22.53
N LEU A 382 14.61 23.74 21.64
CA LEU A 382 15.74 22.83 21.49
C LEU A 382 16.83 23.48 20.64
N THR A 383 18.09 23.21 20.98
CA THR A 383 19.23 23.69 20.21
C THR A 383 19.72 22.61 19.25
N LYS A 384 19.82 22.93 17.96
CA LYS A 384 20.31 21.98 16.96
C LYS A 384 21.80 21.72 17.16
N VAL A 385 22.16 20.45 17.28
CA VAL A 385 23.55 20.02 17.43
C VAL A 385 24.07 19.60 16.06
N GLU A 386 24.94 20.42 15.48
CA GLU A 386 25.68 20.03 14.29
C GLU A 386 26.71 18.95 14.64
N ARG A 387 26.76 17.89 13.84
CA ARG A 387 27.73 16.81 14.02
C ARG A 387 29.13 17.40 13.87
N LYS A 388 29.89 17.49 14.97
CA LYS A 388 31.35 17.71 14.90
C LYS A 388 31.95 16.61 14.05
N GLU A 389 32.75 17.00 13.06
CA GLU A 389 33.51 16.07 12.23
C GLU A 389 34.36 15.16 13.13
N PRO A 390 34.44 13.85 12.82
CA PRO A 390 35.35 12.95 13.52
C PRO A 390 36.81 13.36 13.33
#